data_AF-A0A1E4FDT9-F1
#
_entry.id   AF-A0A1E4FDT9-F1
#
_cell.length_a   1.000
_cell.length_b   1.000
_cell.length_c   1.000
_cell.angle_alpha   90.00
_cell.angle_beta   90.00
_cell.angle_gamma   90.00
#
_symmetry.space_group_name_H-M   'P 1'
#
loop_
_entity.id
_entity.type
_entity.pdbx_description
1 polymer ?
#
loop_
_entity_poly.entity_id
_entity_poly.type
_entity_poly.pdbx_seq_one_letter_code
_entity_poly.pdbx_strand_id
1 'polypeptide(L)'
;MLEVIVAAVIFSTAVVFLTGLWSTYHEALTKNRGRLIAMAVARSELESRIALGFTNLAPMFNAATPTKTDYSFDAWIRGRTVSIPFQAEFVVTNTTPGPFSRLAKLMVTVRWAEKSGEPVPGPTNKTVIYVAYVFDGR
;
A
#
# COMPACT_ATOMS: atom_id res chain seq x y z
N MET A 1 37.06 -5.10 -41.50
CA MET A 1 35.70 -4.65 -41.88
C MET A 1 34.63 -5.56 -41.28
N LEU A 2 34.63 -6.88 -41.57
CA LEU A 2 33.64 -7.83 -41.02
C LEU A 2 33.56 -7.84 -39.49
N GLU A 3 34.70 -7.88 -38.81
CA GLU A 3 34.78 -7.89 -37.34
C GLU A 3 34.10 -6.68 -36.68
N VAL A 4 34.27 -5.49 -37.27
CA VAL A 4 33.65 -4.25 -36.77
C VAL A 4 32.13 -4.28 -36.97
N ILE A 5 31.66 -4.83 -38.09
CA ILE A 5 30.23 -4.98 -38.37
C ILE A 5 29.61 -5.96 -37.36
N VAL A 6 30.24 -7.10 -37.12
CA VAL A 6 29.78 -8.10 -36.14
C VAL A 6 29.76 -7.51 -34.73
N ALA A 7 30.81 -6.80 -34.32
CA ALA A 7 30.87 -6.13 -33.02
C ALA A 7 29.77 -5.07 -32.85
N ALA A 8 29.47 -4.28 -33.89
CA ALA A 8 28.40 -3.28 -33.85
C ALA A 8 27.00 -3.90 -33.71
N VAL A 9 26.75 -5.06 -34.36
CA VAL A 9 25.48 -5.79 -34.23
C VAL A 9 25.32 -6.39 -32.83
N ILE A 10 26.38 -6.96 -32.26
CA ILE A 10 26.36 -7.49 -30.89
C ILE A 10 26.14 -6.37 -29.88
N PHE A 11 26.80 -5.22 -30.07
CA PHE A 11 26.65 -4.07 -29.17
C PHE A 11 25.23 -3.48 -29.24
N SER A 12 24.68 -3.30 -30.44
CA SER A 12 23.34 -2.74 -30.59
C SER A 12 22.25 -3.64 -29.98
N THR A 13 22.34 -4.96 -30.18
CA THR A 13 21.43 -5.92 -29.55
C THR A 13 21.56 -5.89 -28.02
N ALA A 14 22.78 -5.85 -27.47
CA ALA A 14 22.99 -5.76 -26.02
C ALA A 14 22.36 -4.48 -25.41
N VAL A 15 22.47 -3.34 -26.08
CA VAL A 15 21.85 -2.08 -25.63
C VAL A 15 20.32 -2.16 -25.61
N VAL A 16 19.71 -2.78 -26.63
CA VAL A 16 18.26 -2.99 -26.67
C VAL A 16 17.80 -3.89 -25.52
N PHE A 17 18.53 -4.96 -25.22
CA PHE A 17 18.21 -5.82 -24.07
C PHE A 17 18.36 -5.09 -22.74
N LEU A 18 19.44 -4.33 -22.55
CA LEU A 18 19.68 -3.57 -21.33
C LEU A 18 18.60 -2.50 -21.08
N THR A 19 18.14 -1.81 -22.12
CA THR A 19 17.08 -0.81 -22.00
C THR A 19 15.73 -1.44 -21.65
N GLY A 20 15.41 -2.61 -22.21
CA GLY A 20 14.23 -3.39 -21.83
C GLY A 20 14.27 -3.84 -20.36
N LEU A 21 15.41 -4.38 -19.92
CA LEU A 21 15.63 -4.78 -18.52
C LEU A 21 15.52 -3.60 -17.56
N TRP A 22 16.08 -2.45 -17.94
CA TRP A 22 16.01 -1.23 -17.13
C TRP A 22 14.56 -0.75 -16.91
N SER A 23 13.75 -0.75 -17.98
CA SER A 23 12.36 -0.33 -17.90
C SER A 23 11.54 -1.25 -16.98
N THR A 24 11.66 -2.56 -17.19
CA THR A 24 10.95 -3.58 -16.39
C THR A 24 11.39 -3.58 -14.92
N TYR A 25 12.70 -3.40 -14.66
CA TYR A 25 13.23 -3.27 -13.31
C TYR A 25 12.65 -2.07 -12.57
N HIS A 26 12.60 -0.90 -13.20
CA HIS A 26 12.05 0.31 -12.56
C HIS A 26 10.55 0.21 -12.30
N GLU A 27 9.81 -0.45 -13.19
CA GLU A 27 8.39 -0.71 -12.96
C GLU A 27 8.19 -1.63 -11.75
N ALA A 28 8.96 -2.73 -11.66
CA ALA A 28 8.91 -3.64 -10.53
C ALA A 28 9.31 -2.94 -9.21
N LEU A 29 10.34 -2.10 -9.23
CA LEU A 29 10.78 -1.33 -8.08
C LEU A 29 9.69 -0.36 -7.59
N THR A 30 8.99 0.31 -8.51
CA THR A 30 7.91 1.24 -8.19
C THR A 30 6.71 0.51 -7.57
N LYS A 31 6.35 -0.66 -8.11
CA LYS A 31 5.30 -1.53 -7.55
C LYS A 31 5.62 -1.99 -6.13
N ASN A 32 6.86 -2.40 -5.89
CA ASN A 32 7.32 -2.84 -4.58
C ASN A 32 7.33 -1.69 -3.57
N ARG A 33 7.74 -0.48 -3.98
CA ARG A 33 7.71 0.72 -3.14
C ARG A 33 6.30 1.09 -2.69
N GLY A 34 5.33 1.11 -3.61
CA GLY A 34 3.93 1.41 -3.28
C GLY A 34 3.36 0.45 -2.23
N ARG A 35 3.68 -0.85 -2.36
CA ARG A 35 3.28 -1.87 -1.40
C ARG A 35 3.94 -1.69 -0.03
N LEU A 36 5.23 -1.36 0.02
CA LEU A 36 5.94 -1.11 1.28
C LEU A 36 5.37 0.09 2.03
N ILE A 37 5.04 1.17 1.31
CA ILE A 37 4.39 2.35 1.91
C ILE A 37 3.00 1.99 2.42
N ALA A 38 2.19 1.26 1.64
CA ALA A 38 0.88 0.80 2.08
C ALA A 38 0.96 -0.07 3.34
N MET A 39 1.96 -0.95 3.45
CA MET A 39 2.20 -1.74 4.66
C MET A 39 2.60 -0.89 5.86
N ALA A 40 3.47 0.12 5.66
CA ALA A 40 3.87 1.03 6.72
C ALA A 40 2.69 1.86 7.24
N VAL A 41 1.86 2.40 6.33
CA VAL A 41 0.63 3.13 6.67
C VAL A 41 -0.34 2.23 7.41
N ALA A 42 -0.60 1.02 6.90
CA ALA A 42 -1.53 0.07 7.53
C ALA A 42 -1.09 -0.27 8.96
N ARG A 43 0.20 -0.51 9.15
CA ARG A 43 0.79 -0.81 10.44
C ARG A 43 0.71 0.38 11.40
N SER A 44 1.07 1.57 10.93
CA SER A 44 1.01 2.80 11.74
C SER A 44 -0.41 3.09 12.23
N GLU A 45 -1.41 2.98 11.36
CA GLU A 45 -2.81 3.16 11.75
C GLU A 45 -3.26 2.10 12.76
N LEU A 46 -2.89 0.85 12.52
CA LEU A 46 -3.27 -0.24 13.41
C LEU A 46 -2.62 -0.08 14.80
N GLU A 47 -1.32 0.24 14.87
CA GLU A 47 -0.62 0.49 16.13
C GLU A 47 -1.20 1.69 16.88
N SER A 48 -1.55 2.76 16.18
CA SER A 48 -2.24 3.93 16.74
C SER A 48 -3.59 3.53 17.37
N ARG A 49 -4.39 2.73 16.67
CA ARG A 49 -5.70 2.25 17.17
C ARG A 49 -5.57 1.26 18.31
N ILE A 50 -4.55 0.39 18.31
CA ILE A 50 -4.26 -0.50 19.43
C ILE A 50 -3.88 0.31 20.67
N ALA A 51 -3.09 1.38 20.52
CA ALA A 51 -2.67 2.23 21.63
C ALA A 51 -3.84 2.96 22.31
N LEU A 52 -4.94 3.23 21.59
CA LEU A 52 -6.16 3.79 22.18
C LEU A 52 -6.83 2.82 23.18
N GLY A 53 -6.57 1.52 23.08
CA GLY A 53 -7.11 0.49 23.96
C GLY A 53 -8.56 0.10 23.67
N PHE A 54 -8.98 -1.05 24.21
CA PHE A 54 -10.27 -1.69 23.91
C PHE A 54 -11.49 -0.79 24.19
N THR A 55 -11.52 -0.12 25.35
CA THR A 55 -12.67 0.71 25.78
C THR A 55 -12.93 1.87 24.83
N ASN A 56 -11.89 2.50 24.27
CA ASN A 56 -12.03 3.63 23.36
C ASN A 56 -12.40 3.20 21.93
N LEU A 57 -12.22 1.92 21.60
CA LEU A 57 -12.63 1.32 20.34
C LEU A 57 -14.11 0.86 20.35
N ALA A 58 -14.74 0.81 21.53
CA ALA A 58 -16.13 0.41 21.70
C ALA A 58 -17.15 1.11 20.77
N PRO A 59 -17.11 2.44 20.55
CA PRO A 59 -18.06 3.10 19.65
C PRO A 59 -17.85 2.73 18.16
N MET A 60 -16.72 2.10 17.82
CA MET A 60 -16.37 1.69 16.45
C MET A 60 -16.68 0.21 16.18
N PHE A 61 -17.15 -0.54 17.19
CA PHE A 61 -17.48 -1.96 17.02
C PHE A 61 -18.66 -2.14 16.07
N ASN A 62 -18.46 -2.99 15.05
CA ASN A 62 -19.47 -3.35 14.07
C ASN A 62 -20.10 -2.14 13.37
N ALA A 63 -19.36 -1.03 13.26
CA ALA A 63 -19.82 0.16 12.56
C ALA A 63 -20.17 -0.19 11.10
N ALA A 64 -21.31 0.30 10.63
CA ALA A 64 -21.78 0.05 9.25
C ALA A 64 -20.87 0.70 8.21
N THR A 65 -20.19 1.79 8.57
CA THR A 65 -19.25 2.51 7.71
C THR A 65 -17.82 2.40 8.27
N PRO A 66 -16.84 2.01 7.44
CA PRO A 66 -15.44 2.03 7.84
C PRO A 66 -14.97 3.46 8.05
N THR A 67 -14.09 3.66 9.03
CA THR A 67 -13.41 4.97 9.19
C THR A 67 -12.37 5.11 8.09
N LYS A 68 -12.43 6.20 7.33
CA LYS A 68 -11.52 6.45 6.21
C LYS A 68 -10.52 7.54 6.58
N THR A 69 -9.26 7.33 6.20
CA THR A 69 -8.20 8.33 6.38
C THR A 69 -7.33 8.35 5.13
N ASP A 70 -7.19 9.54 4.55
CA ASP A 70 -6.43 9.75 3.32
C ASP A 70 -4.99 10.16 3.65
N TYR A 71 -4.05 9.57 2.92
CA TYR A 71 -2.61 9.88 2.98
C TYR A 71 -2.12 10.21 1.57
N SER A 72 -1.10 11.05 1.50
CA SER A 72 -0.35 11.29 0.27
C SER A 72 1.11 10.96 0.49
N PHE A 73 1.74 10.37 -0.53
CA PHE A 73 3.18 10.19 -0.57
C PHE A 73 3.75 10.92 -1.76
N ASP A 74 4.66 11.86 -1.50
CA ASP A 74 5.35 12.61 -2.53
C ASP A 74 6.65 11.91 -2.93
N ALA A 75 6.71 11.48 -4.18
CA ALA A 75 7.86 10.80 -4.75
C ALA A 75 8.52 11.67 -5.82
N TRP A 76 9.86 11.74 -5.82
CA TRP A 76 10.60 12.31 -6.95
C TRP A 76 10.79 11.27 -8.04
N ILE A 77 10.13 11.45 -9.19
CA ILE A 77 10.18 10.52 -10.32
C ILE A 77 10.53 11.32 -11.58
N ARG A 78 11.65 10.97 -12.22
CA ARG A 78 12.08 11.55 -13.52
C ARG A 78 12.11 13.09 -13.52
N GLY A 79 12.59 13.71 -12.44
CA GLY A 79 12.72 15.16 -12.34
C GLY A 79 11.42 15.90 -11.99
N ARG A 80 10.36 15.18 -11.62
CA ARG A 80 9.08 15.76 -11.19
C ARG A 80 8.67 15.16 -9.84
N THR A 81 8.07 15.97 -8.98
CA THR A 81 7.37 15.47 -7.79
C THR A 81 6.02 14.90 -8.20
N VAL A 82 5.77 13.66 -7.82
CA VAL A 82 4.54 12.93 -8.05
C VAL A 82 3.92 12.59 -6.70
N SER A 83 2.75 13.14 -6.43
CA SER A 83 1.95 12.74 -5.26
C SER A 83 1.11 11.51 -5.59
N ILE A 84 1.23 10.48 -4.75
CA ILE A 84 0.51 9.22 -4.84
C ILE A 84 -0.50 9.16 -3.68
N PRO A 85 -1.81 9.09 -3.95
CA PRO A 85 -2.82 9.00 -2.91
C PRO A 85 -2.96 7.57 -2.38
N PHE A 86 -3.09 7.46 -1.06
CA PHE A 86 -3.40 6.25 -0.32
C PHE A 86 -4.63 6.53 0.54
N GLN A 87 -5.50 5.53 0.70
CA GLN A 87 -6.65 5.59 1.59
C GLN A 87 -6.61 4.39 2.52
N ALA A 88 -6.58 4.64 3.83
CA ALA A 88 -6.74 3.61 4.85
C ALA A 88 -8.20 3.54 5.29
N GLU A 89 -8.77 2.35 5.29
CA GLU A 89 -10.10 2.04 5.81
C GLU A 89 -9.94 1.19 7.06
N PHE A 90 -10.51 1.62 8.17
CA PHE A 90 -10.45 0.92 9.45
C PHE A 90 -11.81 0.39 9.86
N VAL A 91 -11.85 -0.89 10.23
CA VAL A 91 -13.03 -1.61 10.70
C VAL A 91 -12.67 -2.35 11.98
N VAL A 92 -13.56 -2.28 12.97
CA VAL A 92 -13.47 -3.09 14.17
C VAL A 92 -14.65 -4.02 14.25
N THR A 93 -14.39 -5.31 14.38
CA THR A 93 -15.43 -6.33 14.48
C THR A 93 -15.29 -7.05 15.80
N ASN A 94 -16.39 -7.15 16.54
CA ASN A 94 -16.40 -7.93 17.75
C ASN A 94 -16.48 -9.42 17.39
N THR A 95 -15.52 -10.23 17.86
CA THR A 95 -15.40 -11.64 17.44
C THR A 95 -16.30 -12.59 18.22
N THR A 96 -16.93 -12.14 19.30
CA THR A 96 -17.86 -12.95 20.09
C THR A 96 -19.11 -12.13 20.46
N PRO A 97 -20.32 -12.54 20.04
CA PRO A 97 -21.55 -11.94 20.53
C PRO A 97 -21.78 -12.37 21.99
N GLY A 98 -21.89 -11.42 22.93
CA GLY A 98 -22.27 -11.72 24.31
C GLY A 98 -21.68 -10.76 25.35
N PRO A 99 -22.14 -10.84 26.61
CA PRO A 99 -21.72 -9.94 27.71
C PRO A 99 -20.24 -10.08 28.12
N PHE A 100 -19.52 -11.06 27.58
CA PHE A 100 -18.10 -11.32 27.82
C PHE A 100 -17.24 -11.18 26.56
N SER A 101 -17.67 -10.37 25.60
CA SER A 101 -16.92 -10.15 24.37
C SER A 101 -15.62 -9.38 24.66
N ARG A 102 -14.57 -10.12 24.99
CA ARG A 102 -13.27 -9.54 25.36
C ARG A 102 -12.30 -9.50 24.21
N LEU A 103 -12.72 -9.81 22.98
CA LEU A 103 -11.83 -9.88 21.82
C LEU A 103 -12.41 -9.11 20.63
N ALA A 104 -11.69 -8.08 20.21
CA ALA A 104 -12.00 -7.29 19.02
C ALA A 104 -10.99 -7.59 17.92
N LYS A 105 -11.49 -7.86 16.71
CA LYS A 105 -10.69 -7.91 15.48
C LYS A 105 -10.60 -6.49 14.92
N LEU A 106 -9.38 -6.00 14.79
CA LEU A 106 -9.05 -4.75 14.11
C LEU A 106 -8.62 -5.10 12.69
N MET A 107 -9.19 -4.41 11.71
CA MET A 107 -8.83 -4.57 10.31
C MET A 107 -8.57 -3.22 9.69
N VAL A 108 -7.36 -3.03 9.16
CA VAL A 108 -6.97 -1.86 8.37
C VAL A 108 -6.79 -2.32 6.93
N THR A 109 -7.51 -1.70 6.01
CA THR A 109 -7.42 -1.94 4.57
C THR A 109 -6.85 -0.69 3.91
N VAL A 110 -5.63 -0.76 3.40
CA VAL A 110 -5.03 0.35 2.67
C VAL A 110 -5.20 0.13 1.19
N ARG A 111 -5.77 1.12 0.50
CA ARG A 111 -5.95 1.12 -0.95
C ARG A 111 -5.15 2.26 -1.58
N TRP A 112 -4.57 2.00 -2.74
CA TRP A 112 -3.85 3.04 -3.49
C TRP A 112 -3.93 2.81 -4.99
N ALA A 113 -3.59 3.85 -5.74
CA ALA A 113 -3.41 3.79 -7.18
C ALA A 113 -1.96 4.17 -7.51
N GLU A 114 -1.27 3.35 -8.29
CA GLU A 114 0.02 3.75 -8.84
C GLU A 114 -0.21 4.65 -10.04
N LYS A 115 0.39 5.84 -10.00
CA LYS A 115 0.27 6.82 -11.07
C LYS A 115 1.04 6.31 -12.30
N SER A 116 0.33 5.91 -13.36
CA SER A 116 0.93 5.61 -14.67
C SER A 116 1.16 6.87 -15.53
N GLY A 117 0.82 8.06 -15.04
CA GLY A 117 1.07 9.32 -15.75
C GLY A 117 -0.12 10.28 -15.84
N GLU A 118 -1.32 9.89 -15.40
CA GLU A 118 -2.51 10.77 -15.42
C GLU A 118 -3.06 11.06 -14.01
N PRO A 119 -3.78 12.19 -13.82
CA PRO A 119 -4.52 12.46 -12.59
C PRO A 119 -5.64 11.41 -12.48
N VAL A 120 -5.77 10.75 -11.33
CA VAL A 120 -6.67 9.61 -11.16
C VAL A 120 -8.09 10.10 -10.84
N PRO A 121 -9.12 9.81 -11.67
CA PRO A 121 -10.52 9.83 -11.28
C PRO A 121 -11.05 8.38 -11.30
N GLY A 122 -10.34 7.46 -10.63
CA GLY A 122 -10.60 6.02 -10.73
C GLY A 122 -10.41 5.28 -9.40
N PRO A 123 -11.07 4.13 -9.21
CA PRO A 123 -11.03 3.38 -7.97
C PRO A 123 -9.60 2.90 -7.67
N THR A 124 -9.21 2.98 -6.40
CA THR A 124 -7.95 2.44 -5.89
C THR A 124 -7.88 0.93 -6.14
N ASN A 125 -7.13 0.49 -7.15
CA ASN A 125 -7.13 -0.90 -7.61
C ASN A 125 -6.22 -1.83 -6.80
N LYS A 126 -5.31 -1.30 -5.98
CA LYS A 126 -4.41 -2.09 -5.15
C LYS A 126 -4.82 -2.05 -3.69
N THR A 127 -4.63 -3.16 -2.98
CA THR A 127 -5.10 -3.32 -1.61
C THR A 127 -4.12 -4.12 -0.77
N VAL A 128 -3.91 -3.68 0.47
CA VAL A 128 -3.24 -4.44 1.53
C VAL A 128 -4.16 -4.45 2.74
N ILE A 129 -4.34 -5.63 3.34
CA ILE A 129 -5.16 -5.80 4.54
C ILE A 129 -4.23 -6.20 5.68
N TYR A 130 -4.33 -5.47 6.78
CA TYR A 130 -3.65 -5.79 8.04
C TYR A 130 -4.70 -6.09 9.10
N VAL A 131 -4.48 -7.16 9.85
CA VAL A 131 -5.42 -7.63 10.88
C VAL A 131 -4.67 -7.79 12.19
N ALA A 132 -5.26 -7.29 13.26
CA ALA A 132 -4.81 -7.56 14.61
C ALA A 132 -6.00 -7.84 15.54
N TYR A 133 -5.69 -8.34 16.72
CA TYR A 133 -6.67 -8.62 17.75
C TYR A 133 -6.30 -7.86 19.01
N VAL A 134 -7.30 -7.23 19.64
CA VAL A 134 -7.14 -6.57 20.93
C VAL A 134 -8.05 -7.24 21.94
N PHE A 135 -7.50 -7.52 23.12
CA PHE A 135 -8.19 -8.15 24.22
C PHE A 135 -8.55 -7.14 25.32
N ASP A 136 -9.72 -7.28 25.92
CA ASP A 136 -10.12 -6.55 27.12
C ASP A 136 -9.51 -7.22 28.36
N GLY A 137 -8.44 -6.64 28.90
CA GLY A 137 -7.68 -7.17 30.03
C GLY A 137 -8.33 -6.97 31.41
N ARG A 138 -9.60 -6.58 31.47
CA ARG A 138 -10.37 -6.43 32.72
C ARG A 138 -10.94 -7.75 33.26
#